data_AF-A0A6C0J7G1-F1
#
_entry.id   AF-A0A6C0J7G1-F1
#
_cell.length_a   1.000
_cell.length_b   1.000
_cell.length_c   1.000
_cell.angle_alpha   90.00
_cell.angle_beta   90.00
_cell.angle_gamma   90.00
#
_symmetry.space_group_name_H-M   'P 1'
#
loop_
_entity.id
_entity.type
_entity.pdbx_description
1 polymer ?
#
loop_
_entity_poly.entity_id
_entity_poly.type
_entity_poly.pdbx_seq_one_letter_code
_entity_poly.pdbx_strand_id
1 'polypeptide(L)'
;MLKYNSAYILSHNGLGDNITMIGSINFLLLHYTTIYLLCKDNYEPNVKLLINNPNVTIIPFNHKSELSSCKKIIDNVYSKDSTDIFICGIHKNYLKRKINNPSILNYNKNNKYSIKWEHINEFYKDMNLDLSIYYDYFDIISTEESITLYENIKELNIIFCHTQSSSKTIILPENIQMYINDNKYIIICANENVYNENQTYFEIANKFVNIPIQNYIDIIKNACEIFVIDSCFSCIVHPLSVLNKLNTKKIEYYHR
;
A
#
# COMPACT_ATOMS: atom_id res chain seq x y z
N MET A 1 -22.56 15.76 -18.28
CA MET A 1 -22.76 14.43 -17.67
C MET A 1 -21.63 13.54 -18.16
N LEU A 2 -20.77 13.04 -17.27
CA LEU A 2 -19.73 12.09 -17.69
C LEU A 2 -20.42 10.80 -18.16
N LYS A 3 -20.06 10.30 -19.35
CA LYS A 3 -20.63 9.06 -19.92
C LYS A 3 -20.15 7.81 -19.15
N TYR A 4 -19.05 7.94 -18.41
CA TYR A 4 -18.40 6.88 -17.64
C TYR A 4 -18.31 7.31 -16.18
N ASN A 5 -19.10 6.68 -15.32
CA ASN A 5 -19.23 7.12 -13.91
C ASN A 5 -18.45 6.23 -12.95
N SER A 6 -18.10 5.01 -13.38
CA SER A 6 -17.52 4.01 -12.48
C SER A 6 -16.36 3.25 -13.11
N ALA A 7 -15.42 2.82 -12.27
CA ALA A 7 -14.35 1.93 -12.65
C ALA A 7 -14.21 0.78 -11.65
N TYR A 8 -13.98 -0.43 -12.14
CA TYR A 8 -13.59 -1.59 -11.33
C TYR A 8 -12.09 -1.82 -11.46
N ILE A 9 -11.41 -2.12 -10.35
CA ILE A 9 -9.98 -2.42 -10.32
C ILE A 9 -9.80 -3.82 -9.73
N LEU A 10 -9.11 -4.69 -10.45
CA LEU A 10 -8.72 -6.02 -10.01
C LEU A 10 -7.21 -6.20 -10.23
N SER A 11 -6.46 -6.28 -9.12
CA SER A 11 -5.00 -6.49 -9.11
C SER A 11 -4.64 -7.95 -8.79
N HIS A 12 -3.37 -8.26 -8.55
CA HIS A 12 -2.91 -9.59 -8.07
C HIS A 12 -3.33 -9.89 -6.59
N ASN A 13 -3.89 -8.88 -5.89
CA ASN A 13 -4.65 -8.97 -4.64
C ASN A 13 -3.92 -9.48 -3.38
N GLY A 14 -2.59 -9.55 -3.37
CA GLY A 14 -1.84 -9.50 -2.11
C GLY A 14 -2.03 -8.15 -1.41
N LEU A 15 -1.73 -8.07 -0.10
CA LEU A 15 -1.84 -6.81 0.62
C LEU A 15 -0.89 -5.74 0.05
N GLY A 16 0.34 -6.12 -0.27
CA GLY A 16 1.29 -5.26 -0.99
C GLY A 16 0.76 -4.83 -2.36
N ASP A 17 0.17 -5.75 -3.13
CA ASP A 17 -0.41 -5.44 -4.45
C ASP A 17 -1.50 -4.37 -4.34
N ASN A 18 -2.40 -4.48 -3.36
CA ASN A 18 -3.42 -3.45 -3.10
C ASN A 18 -2.80 -2.09 -2.75
N ILE A 19 -1.74 -2.07 -1.92
CA ILE A 19 -1.01 -0.85 -1.59
C ILE A 19 -0.39 -0.24 -2.86
N THR A 20 0.21 -1.05 -3.74
CA THR A 20 0.78 -0.53 -4.99
C THR A 20 -0.24 0.11 -5.93
N MET A 21 -1.54 -0.19 -5.75
CA MET A 21 -2.63 0.40 -6.54
C MET A 21 -3.09 1.77 -6.04
N ILE A 22 -2.63 2.26 -4.88
CA ILE A 22 -3.05 3.56 -4.32
C ILE A 22 -2.86 4.71 -5.31
N GLY A 23 -1.71 4.78 -6.00
CA GLY A 23 -1.47 5.79 -7.03
C GLY A 23 -2.50 5.73 -8.17
N SER A 24 -2.78 4.53 -8.68
CA SER A 24 -3.82 4.33 -9.70
C SER A 24 -5.22 4.73 -9.22
N ILE A 25 -5.58 4.41 -7.97
CA ILE A 25 -6.89 4.75 -7.40
C ILE A 25 -7.05 6.26 -7.33
N ASN A 26 -6.07 6.96 -6.77
CA ASN A 26 -6.08 8.41 -6.63
C ASN A 26 -6.13 9.13 -7.98
N PHE A 27 -5.40 8.63 -8.98
CA PHE A 27 -5.49 9.15 -10.35
C PHE A 27 -6.87 8.90 -10.97
N LEU A 28 -7.40 7.68 -10.86
CA LEU A 28 -8.69 7.32 -11.45
C LEU A 28 -9.85 8.11 -10.81
N LEU A 29 -9.76 8.49 -9.54
CA LEU A 29 -10.74 9.37 -8.89
C LEU A 29 -10.86 10.77 -9.54
N LEU A 30 -9.90 11.19 -10.39
CA LEU A 30 -10.03 12.39 -11.20
C LEU A 30 -10.94 12.21 -12.43
N HIS A 31 -11.20 10.96 -12.81
CA HIS A 31 -11.85 10.59 -14.07
C HIS A 31 -13.17 9.83 -13.88
N TYR A 32 -13.42 9.29 -12.68
CA TYR A 32 -14.61 8.54 -12.34
C TYR A 32 -15.20 9.03 -11.01
N THR A 33 -16.52 8.98 -10.89
CA THR A 33 -17.23 9.31 -9.64
C THR A 33 -17.08 8.22 -8.59
N THR A 34 -16.97 6.96 -9.01
CA THR A 34 -16.87 5.83 -8.09
C THR A 34 -15.85 4.80 -8.57
N ILE A 35 -14.98 4.37 -7.68
CA ILE A 35 -14.04 3.27 -7.89
C ILE A 35 -14.49 2.06 -7.07
N TYR A 36 -14.54 0.90 -7.70
CA TYR A 36 -14.78 -0.39 -7.05
C TYR A 36 -13.49 -1.19 -7.03
N LEU A 37 -12.83 -1.26 -5.87
CA LEU A 37 -11.58 -2.00 -5.71
C LEU A 37 -11.90 -3.41 -5.22
N LEU A 38 -11.58 -4.42 -6.01
CA LEU A 38 -11.68 -5.81 -5.59
C LEU A 38 -10.48 -6.15 -4.69
N CYS A 39 -10.76 -6.76 -3.54
CA CYS A 39 -9.71 -7.29 -2.65
C CYS A 39 -10.14 -8.62 -2.02
N LYS A 40 -9.18 -9.38 -1.53
CA LYS A 40 -9.47 -10.58 -0.74
C LYS A 40 -10.22 -10.18 0.54
N ASP A 41 -11.26 -10.92 0.88
CA ASP A 41 -12.06 -10.75 2.10
C ASP A 41 -11.20 -10.68 3.38
N ASN A 42 -10.12 -11.47 3.47
CA ASN A 42 -9.21 -11.45 4.61
C ASN A 42 -8.35 -10.17 4.73
N TYR A 43 -8.23 -9.38 3.66
CA TYR A 43 -7.53 -8.09 3.66
C TYR A 43 -8.46 -6.88 3.70
N GLU A 44 -9.78 -7.08 3.55
CA GLU A 44 -10.77 -6.02 3.48
C GLU A 44 -10.66 -5.00 4.62
N PRO A 45 -10.47 -5.38 5.91
CA PRO A 45 -10.36 -4.38 6.98
C PRO A 45 -9.17 -3.43 6.80
N ASN A 46 -7.99 -3.95 6.42
CA ASN A 46 -6.80 -3.14 6.19
C ASN A 46 -6.95 -2.26 4.94
N VAL A 47 -7.47 -2.82 3.84
CA VAL A 47 -7.62 -2.08 2.57
C VAL A 47 -8.63 -0.94 2.73
N LYS A 48 -9.74 -1.15 3.47
CA LYS A 48 -10.71 -0.08 3.76
C LYS A 48 -10.08 1.09 4.51
N LEU A 49 -9.27 0.79 5.53
CA LEU A 49 -8.57 1.82 6.31
C LEU A 49 -7.52 2.56 5.48
N LEU A 50 -6.77 1.84 4.64
CA LEU A 50 -5.71 2.42 3.80
C LEU A 50 -6.24 3.38 2.74
N ILE A 51 -7.35 3.04 2.09
CA ILE A 51 -7.91 3.85 1.01
C ILE A 51 -8.80 4.97 1.56
N ASN A 52 -9.60 4.68 2.60
CA ASN A 52 -10.49 5.59 3.33
C ASN A 52 -11.01 6.80 2.50
N ASN A 53 -11.71 6.50 1.40
CA ASN A 53 -12.23 7.52 0.49
C ASN A 53 -13.71 7.23 0.20
N PRO A 54 -14.62 8.21 0.35
CA PRO A 54 -16.07 7.99 0.16
C PRO A 54 -16.45 7.58 -1.27
N ASN A 55 -15.61 7.89 -2.25
CA ASN A 55 -15.82 7.53 -3.65
C ASN A 55 -15.19 6.17 -4.01
N VAL A 56 -14.58 5.46 -3.06
CA VAL A 56 -14.02 4.13 -3.27
C VAL A 56 -14.79 3.09 -2.46
N THR A 57 -15.38 2.13 -3.16
CA THR A 57 -16.05 0.98 -2.55
C THR A 57 -15.15 -0.25 -2.64
N ILE A 58 -14.82 -0.84 -1.50
CA ILE A 58 -14.09 -2.11 -1.45
C ILE A 58 -15.08 -3.26 -1.69
N ILE A 59 -14.81 -4.09 -2.68
CA ILE A 59 -15.61 -5.27 -3.03
C ILE A 59 -14.82 -6.52 -2.61
N PRO A 60 -15.11 -7.11 -1.44
CA PRO A 60 -14.43 -8.31 -1.01
C PRO A 60 -14.81 -9.49 -1.90
N PHE A 61 -13.85 -10.34 -2.20
CA PHE A 61 -14.05 -11.62 -2.86
C PHE A 61 -13.46 -12.76 -2.04
N ASN A 62 -13.99 -13.96 -2.22
CA ASN A 62 -13.57 -15.12 -1.43
C ASN A 62 -12.13 -15.53 -1.77
N HIS A 63 -11.19 -15.37 -0.84
CA HIS A 63 -9.78 -15.71 -1.05
C HIS A 63 -9.53 -17.20 -1.33
N LYS A 64 -10.41 -18.09 -0.86
CA LYS A 64 -10.30 -19.56 -1.09
C LYS A 64 -10.77 -19.98 -2.48
N SER A 65 -11.48 -19.10 -3.19
CA SER A 65 -12.02 -19.34 -4.53
C SER A 65 -11.81 -18.12 -5.43
N GLU A 66 -10.60 -17.54 -5.36
CA GLU A 66 -10.23 -16.27 -5.98
C GLU A 66 -10.63 -16.19 -7.47
N LEU A 67 -10.25 -17.18 -8.28
CA LEU A 67 -10.54 -17.19 -9.72
C LEU A 67 -12.04 -17.11 -10.01
N SER A 68 -12.84 -17.99 -9.40
CA SER A 68 -14.28 -18.04 -9.68
C SER A 68 -15.01 -16.84 -9.09
N SER A 69 -14.59 -16.36 -7.91
CA SER A 69 -15.18 -15.20 -7.25
C SER A 69 -14.90 -13.92 -8.03
N CYS A 70 -13.66 -13.68 -8.45
CA CYS A 70 -13.29 -12.53 -9.28
C CYS A 70 -14.03 -12.56 -10.63
N LYS A 71 -14.03 -13.73 -11.29
CA LYS A 71 -14.71 -13.90 -12.58
C LYS A 71 -16.20 -13.57 -12.49
N LYS A 72 -16.89 -14.09 -11.47
CA LYS A 72 -18.31 -13.81 -11.25
C LYS A 72 -18.58 -12.31 -11.08
N ILE A 73 -17.77 -11.60 -10.30
CA ILE A 73 -17.95 -10.16 -10.07
C ILE A 73 -17.73 -9.37 -11.38
N ILE A 74 -16.64 -9.66 -12.10
CA ILE A 74 -16.28 -8.95 -13.33
C ILE A 74 -17.27 -9.25 -14.46
N ASP A 75 -17.64 -10.52 -14.69
CA ASP A 75 -18.60 -10.90 -15.74
C ASP A 75 -19.96 -10.21 -15.53
N ASN A 76 -20.40 -9.99 -14.29
CA ASN A 76 -21.65 -9.28 -13.96
C ASN A 76 -21.66 -7.79 -14.31
N VAL A 77 -20.49 -7.17 -14.50
CA VAL A 77 -20.36 -5.74 -14.82
C VAL A 77 -19.76 -5.48 -16.19
N TYR A 78 -19.28 -6.53 -16.87
CA TYR A 78 -18.57 -6.42 -18.13
C TYR A 78 -19.40 -5.80 -19.26
N SER A 79 -20.71 -6.09 -19.33
CA SER A 79 -21.59 -5.55 -20.37
C SER A 79 -22.09 -4.12 -20.12
N LYS A 80 -21.78 -3.51 -18.96
CA LYS A 80 -22.25 -2.16 -18.62
C LYS A 80 -21.42 -1.08 -19.32
N ASP A 81 -22.01 -0.31 -20.23
CA ASP A 81 -21.30 0.69 -21.04
C ASP A 81 -20.70 1.85 -20.22
N SER A 82 -21.27 2.17 -19.06
CA SER A 82 -20.85 3.27 -18.19
C SER A 82 -19.76 2.89 -17.17
N THR A 83 -19.20 1.68 -17.30
CA THR A 83 -18.24 1.10 -16.35
C THR A 83 -16.98 0.67 -17.09
N ASP A 84 -15.84 1.19 -16.66
CA ASP A 84 -14.53 0.69 -17.07
C ASP A 84 -14.01 -0.37 -16.09
N ILE A 85 -13.15 -1.26 -16.60
CA ILE A 85 -12.62 -2.40 -15.88
C ILE A 85 -11.11 -2.46 -16.12
N PHE A 86 -10.37 -2.23 -15.05
CA PHE A 86 -8.92 -2.28 -14.97
C PHE A 86 -8.51 -3.61 -14.36
N ILE A 87 -7.68 -4.37 -15.08
CA ILE A 87 -7.21 -5.69 -14.67
C ILE A 87 -5.71 -5.75 -14.86
N CYS A 88 -5.00 -6.23 -13.85
CA CYS A 88 -3.56 -6.45 -13.93
C CYS A 88 -3.11 -7.74 -13.23
N GLY A 89 -1.83 -8.07 -13.38
CA GLY A 89 -1.23 -9.26 -12.76
C GLY A 89 -1.84 -10.56 -13.29
N ILE A 90 -1.98 -11.57 -12.43
CA ILE A 90 -2.41 -12.92 -12.85
C ILE A 90 -3.84 -12.95 -13.41
N HIS A 91 -4.68 -11.98 -13.05
CA HIS A 91 -6.08 -11.94 -13.46
C HIS A 91 -6.26 -11.62 -14.96
N LYS A 92 -5.28 -10.98 -15.59
CA LYS A 92 -5.30 -10.68 -17.03
C LYS A 92 -5.27 -11.94 -17.91
N ASN A 93 -4.83 -13.06 -17.35
CA ASN A 93 -4.72 -14.32 -18.08
C ASN A 93 -6.09 -14.95 -18.37
N TYR A 94 -7.13 -14.58 -17.63
CA TYR A 94 -8.48 -15.18 -17.78
C TYR A 94 -9.62 -14.16 -17.76
N LEU A 95 -9.34 -12.88 -17.50
CA LEU A 95 -10.29 -11.78 -17.60
C LEU A 95 -9.75 -10.70 -18.54
N LYS A 96 -10.67 -10.00 -19.21
CA LYS A 96 -10.33 -8.91 -20.12
C LYS A 96 -10.54 -7.57 -19.43
N ARG A 97 -9.58 -6.66 -19.58
CA ARG A 97 -9.79 -5.24 -19.27
C ARG A 97 -10.77 -4.63 -20.28
N LYS A 98 -11.48 -3.59 -19.88
CA LYS A 98 -12.38 -2.80 -20.73
C LYS A 98 -12.27 -1.34 -20.33
N ILE A 99 -11.56 -0.54 -21.13
CA ILE A 99 -11.32 0.88 -20.84
C ILE A 99 -11.84 1.68 -22.04
N ASN A 100 -12.94 2.39 -21.84
CA ASN A 100 -13.62 3.17 -22.86
C ASN A 100 -13.52 4.68 -22.60
N ASN A 101 -13.20 5.10 -21.37
CA ASN A 101 -13.10 6.52 -21.03
C ASN A 101 -11.96 7.20 -21.84
N PRO A 102 -12.27 8.16 -22.73
CA PRO A 102 -11.27 8.80 -23.56
C PRO A 102 -10.19 9.55 -22.77
N SER A 103 -10.53 10.03 -21.56
CA SER A 103 -9.54 10.71 -20.71
C SER A 103 -8.45 9.75 -20.20
N ILE A 104 -8.75 8.47 -20.06
CA ILE A 104 -7.77 7.42 -19.70
C ILE A 104 -7.09 6.83 -20.93
N LEU A 105 -7.73 6.82 -22.09
CA LEU A 105 -7.09 6.35 -23.32
C LEU A 105 -6.06 7.36 -23.84
N ASN A 106 -6.30 8.65 -23.62
CA ASN A 106 -5.53 9.74 -24.22
C ASN A 106 -4.73 10.58 -23.21
N TYR A 107 -4.64 10.20 -21.93
CA TYR A 107 -3.80 10.95 -21.00
C TYR A 107 -2.33 10.88 -21.42
N ASN A 108 -1.58 11.93 -21.08
CA ASN A 108 -0.18 12.04 -21.46
C ASN A 108 0.69 11.16 -20.55
N LYS A 109 1.25 10.08 -21.11
CA LYS A 109 2.11 9.16 -20.37
C LYS A 109 3.48 9.78 -20.12
N ASN A 110 3.90 9.80 -18.86
CA ASN A 110 5.17 10.40 -18.44
C ASN A 110 6.06 9.35 -17.79
N ASN A 111 6.72 8.50 -18.58
CA ASN A 111 7.58 7.42 -18.10
C ASN A 111 8.92 7.90 -17.49
N LYS A 112 8.90 8.96 -16.67
CA LYS A 112 10.09 9.59 -16.07
C LYS A 112 10.73 8.76 -14.94
N TYR A 113 10.03 7.75 -14.43
CA TYR A 113 10.51 6.93 -13.33
C TYR A 113 10.99 5.56 -13.79
N SER A 114 11.92 4.99 -13.02
CA SER A 114 12.31 3.59 -13.05
C SER A 114 11.96 2.91 -11.72
N ILE A 115 11.81 1.59 -11.71
CA ILE A 115 11.56 0.83 -10.47
C ILE A 115 12.33 -0.49 -10.48
N LYS A 116 12.80 -0.92 -9.29
CA LYS A 116 13.49 -2.20 -9.12
C LYS A 116 12.53 -3.39 -9.25
N TRP A 117 11.30 -3.22 -8.78
CA TRP A 117 10.23 -4.22 -8.83
C TRP A 117 9.43 -4.11 -10.13
N GLU A 118 9.94 -4.73 -11.21
CA GLU A 118 9.35 -4.61 -12.55
C GLU A 118 7.88 -5.03 -12.62
N HIS A 119 7.43 -5.97 -11.77
CA HIS A 119 6.02 -6.37 -11.71
C HIS A 119 5.07 -5.20 -11.41
N ILE A 120 5.51 -4.18 -10.66
CA ILE A 120 4.71 -2.97 -10.42
C ILE A 120 4.54 -2.19 -11.74
N ASN A 121 5.61 -2.05 -12.53
CA ASN A 121 5.52 -1.42 -13.85
C ASN A 121 4.56 -2.19 -14.77
N GLU A 122 4.63 -3.52 -14.75
CA GLU A 122 3.70 -4.37 -15.49
C GLU A 122 2.25 -4.17 -15.05
N PHE A 123 1.98 -4.01 -13.75
CA PHE A 123 0.62 -3.76 -13.27
C PHE A 123 0.01 -2.50 -13.87
N TYR A 124 0.78 -1.41 -13.90
CA TYR A 124 0.31 -0.15 -14.48
C TYR A 124 0.13 -0.29 -16.00
N LYS A 125 1.08 -0.91 -16.71
CA LYS A 125 0.96 -1.17 -18.15
C LYS A 125 -0.28 -1.99 -18.51
N ASP A 126 -0.58 -3.05 -17.75
CA ASP A 126 -1.78 -3.88 -17.93
C ASP A 126 -3.06 -3.04 -17.85
N MET A 127 -3.08 -2.00 -17.02
CA MET A 127 -4.18 -1.05 -16.84
C MET A 127 -4.19 0.11 -17.84
N ASN A 128 -3.31 0.12 -18.86
CA ASN A 128 -3.05 1.28 -19.74
C ASN A 128 -2.49 2.51 -19.00
N LEU A 129 -2.05 2.33 -17.76
CA LEU A 129 -1.39 3.33 -16.97
C LEU A 129 0.14 3.30 -17.18
N ASP A 130 0.84 4.33 -16.73
CA ASP A 130 2.30 4.36 -16.72
C ASP A 130 2.83 4.64 -15.30
N LEU A 131 4.13 4.44 -15.11
CA LEU A 131 4.74 4.46 -13.78
C LEU A 131 4.71 5.84 -13.12
N SER A 132 4.53 6.94 -13.85
CA SER A 132 4.24 8.24 -13.21
C SER A 132 2.97 8.20 -12.38
N ILE A 133 1.95 7.46 -12.79
CA ILE A 133 0.72 7.35 -12.02
C ILE A 133 0.97 6.64 -10.69
N TYR A 134 1.85 5.64 -10.67
CA TYR A 134 2.23 4.96 -9.43
C TYR A 134 2.83 5.93 -8.42
N TYR A 135 3.76 6.80 -8.85
CA TYR A 135 4.46 7.71 -7.93
C TYR A 135 3.71 9.02 -7.71
N ASP A 136 3.39 9.78 -8.76
CA ASP A 136 2.88 11.16 -8.64
C ASP A 136 1.55 11.24 -7.88
N TYR A 137 0.77 10.16 -7.89
CA TYR A 137 -0.53 10.07 -7.21
C TYR A 137 -0.48 9.20 -5.94
N PHE A 138 0.69 8.70 -5.53
CA PHE A 138 0.82 7.95 -4.29
C PHE A 138 0.76 8.87 -3.07
N ASP A 139 -0.25 8.68 -2.26
CA ASP A 139 -0.26 9.16 -0.89
C ASP A 139 -1.20 8.33 -0.04
N ILE A 140 -0.87 8.27 1.24
CA ILE A 140 -1.73 7.71 2.27
C ILE A 140 -1.95 8.82 3.29
N ILE A 141 -3.21 9.23 3.43
CA ILE A 141 -3.62 10.33 4.28
C ILE A 141 -3.55 9.86 5.74
N SER A 142 -3.04 10.70 6.63
CA SER A 142 -3.03 10.41 8.07
C SER A 142 -4.46 10.26 8.63
N THR A 143 -4.62 9.38 9.62
CA THR A 143 -5.85 9.25 10.41
C THR A 143 -5.64 9.87 11.79
N GLU A 144 -6.72 10.14 12.51
CA GLU A 144 -6.64 10.58 13.92
C GLU A 144 -5.85 9.58 14.78
N GLU A 145 -6.03 8.28 14.53
CA GLU A 145 -5.30 7.21 15.20
C GLU A 145 -3.80 7.23 14.88
N SER A 146 -3.42 7.36 13.59
CA SER A 146 -2.01 7.39 13.21
C SER A 146 -1.29 8.62 13.78
N ILE A 147 -1.97 9.77 13.79
CA ILE A 147 -1.47 11.02 14.39
C ILE A 147 -1.30 10.83 15.90
N THR A 148 -2.31 10.32 16.59
CA THR A 148 -2.27 10.11 18.05
C THR A 148 -1.13 9.18 18.46
N LEU A 149 -0.92 8.10 17.71
CA LEU A 149 0.18 7.17 17.93
C LEU A 149 1.54 7.84 17.74
N TYR A 150 1.71 8.67 16.70
CA TYR A 150 2.94 9.43 16.48
C TYR A 150 3.18 10.46 17.58
N GLU A 151 2.16 11.23 17.96
CA GLU A 151 2.26 12.27 19.00
C GLU A 151 2.74 11.71 20.35
N ASN A 152 2.42 10.46 20.67
CA ASN A 152 2.88 9.79 21.90
C ASN A 152 4.40 9.54 21.94
N ILE A 153 5.08 9.53 20.79
CA ILE A 153 6.51 9.20 20.69
C ILE A 153 7.33 10.24 19.90
N LYS A 154 6.72 11.35 19.49
CA LYS A 154 7.33 12.35 18.58
C LYS A 154 8.60 13.01 19.10
N GLU A 155 8.79 13.03 20.43
CA GLU A 155 9.98 13.60 21.07
C GLU A 155 11.20 12.66 20.98
N LEU A 156 11.00 11.42 20.52
CA LEU A 156 12.05 10.42 20.32
C LEU A 156 12.44 10.33 18.84
N ASN A 157 13.67 9.92 18.58
CA ASN A 157 14.11 9.54 17.24
C ASN A 157 13.53 8.17 16.88
N ILE A 158 12.58 8.15 15.95
CA ILE A 158 11.83 6.95 15.60
C ILE A 158 12.60 6.13 14.55
N ILE A 159 12.81 4.86 14.85
CA ILE A 159 13.28 3.86 13.90
C ILE A 159 12.12 2.93 13.56
N PHE A 160 11.67 2.94 12.32
CA PHE A 160 10.59 2.07 11.87
C PHE A 160 11.14 0.78 11.27
N CYS A 161 10.63 -0.36 11.76
CA CYS A 161 11.06 -1.69 11.34
C CYS A 161 9.89 -2.56 10.88
N HIS A 162 10.16 -3.46 9.95
CA HIS A 162 9.28 -4.59 9.63
C HIS A 162 10.12 -5.77 9.17
N THR A 163 10.12 -6.86 9.95
CA THR A 163 11.05 -7.99 9.83
C THR A 163 10.40 -9.25 9.28
N GLN A 164 9.07 -9.28 9.10
CA GLN A 164 8.35 -10.48 8.66
C GLN A 164 7.65 -10.33 7.30
N SER A 165 7.81 -11.32 6.45
CA SER A 165 7.03 -11.53 5.23
C SER A 165 6.20 -12.81 5.35
N SER A 166 5.39 -13.12 4.34
CA SER A 166 4.59 -14.36 4.35
C SER A 166 5.41 -15.65 4.22
N SER A 167 6.72 -15.61 3.96
CA SER A 167 7.55 -16.82 3.93
C SER A 167 8.89 -16.72 4.66
N LYS A 168 9.22 -15.57 5.25
CA LYS A 168 10.51 -15.34 5.89
C LYS A 168 10.42 -14.27 6.96
N THR A 169 11.10 -14.51 8.06
CA THR A 169 11.41 -13.51 9.08
C THR A 169 12.91 -13.27 9.07
N ILE A 170 13.33 -12.01 9.12
CA ILE A 170 14.73 -11.62 9.31
C ILE A 170 14.95 -11.18 10.75
N ILE A 171 16.18 -11.32 11.23
CA ILE A 171 16.57 -10.77 12.53
C ILE A 171 16.94 -9.30 12.31
N LEU A 172 16.58 -8.44 13.25
CA LEU A 172 16.97 -7.05 13.22
C LEU A 172 18.51 -6.93 13.22
N PRO A 173 19.13 -6.16 12.32
CA PRO A 173 20.58 -6.02 12.27
C PRO A 173 21.17 -5.48 13.59
N GLU A 174 22.39 -5.90 13.95
CA GLU A 174 23.08 -5.47 15.18
C GLU A 174 23.23 -3.94 15.26
N ASN A 175 23.45 -3.29 14.12
CA ASN A 175 23.56 -1.84 14.05
C ASN A 175 22.26 -1.11 14.40
N ILE A 176 21.12 -1.80 14.40
CA ILE A 176 19.83 -1.24 14.83
C ILE A 176 19.52 -1.65 16.26
N GLN A 177 19.91 -2.86 16.66
CA GLN A 177 19.78 -3.30 18.05
C GLN A 177 20.55 -2.40 19.03
N MET A 178 21.61 -1.72 18.59
CA MET A 178 22.33 -0.78 19.47
C MET A 178 21.45 0.36 20.01
N TYR A 179 20.39 0.75 19.30
CA TYR A 179 19.48 1.82 19.72
C TYR A 179 18.51 1.39 20.84
N ILE A 180 18.37 0.09 21.12
CA ILE A 180 17.47 -0.42 22.16
C ILE A 180 17.78 0.19 23.54
N ASN A 181 19.06 0.49 23.81
CA ASN A 181 19.51 1.03 25.09
C ASN A 181 19.71 2.56 25.08
N ASP A 182 19.41 3.24 23.96
CA ASP A 182 19.52 4.70 23.85
C ASP A 182 18.16 5.37 24.11
N ASN A 183 18.07 6.18 25.17
CA ASN A 183 16.86 6.88 25.57
C ASN A 183 16.43 8.04 24.65
N LYS A 184 17.21 8.31 23.60
CA LYS A 184 16.83 9.26 22.54
C LYS A 184 16.13 8.60 21.37
N TYR A 185 16.14 7.27 21.30
CA TYR A 185 15.59 6.50 20.18
C TYR A 185 14.49 5.56 20.64
N ILE A 186 13.56 5.28 19.74
CA ILE A 186 12.58 4.22 19.90
C ILE A 186 12.49 3.41 18.62
N ILE A 187 12.53 2.08 18.76
CA ILE A 187 12.37 1.15 17.65
C ILE A 187 10.91 0.68 17.64
N ILE A 188 10.20 1.03 16.57
CA ILE A 188 8.84 0.56 16.32
C ILE A 188 8.91 -0.51 15.23
N CYS A 189 8.89 -1.78 15.62
CA CYS A 189 8.79 -2.90 14.69
C CYS A 189 7.34 -3.34 14.53
N ALA A 190 6.81 -3.28 13.29
CA ALA A 190 5.39 -3.47 13.05
C ALA A 190 4.89 -4.89 13.41
N ASN A 191 5.73 -5.91 13.34
CA ASN A 191 5.34 -7.30 13.56
C ASN A 191 5.80 -7.89 14.90
N GLU A 192 6.64 -7.20 15.68
CA GLU A 192 7.15 -7.69 16.96
C GLU A 192 7.56 -6.56 17.91
N ASN A 193 7.55 -6.83 19.22
CA ASN A 193 8.19 -5.94 20.18
C ASN A 193 9.65 -6.35 20.32
N VAL A 194 10.57 -5.45 19.98
CA VAL A 194 12.03 -5.73 20.07
C VAL A 194 12.59 -5.57 21.49
N TYR A 195 11.79 -4.99 22.39
CA TYR A 195 12.18 -4.76 23.77
C TYR A 195 11.79 -5.96 24.64
N ASN A 196 12.60 -6.22 25.66
CA ASN A 196 12.25 -7.10 26.78
C ASN A 196 11.37 -6.35 27.79
N GLU A 197 10.54 -7.07 28.55
CA GLU A 197 9.58 -6.49 29.52
C GLU A 197 10.20 -5.53 30.54
N ASN A 198 11.49 -5.70 30.86
CA ASN A 198 12.23 -4.87 31.80
C ASN A 198 12.84 -3.60 31.19
N GLN A 199 12.66 -3.35 29.89
CA GLN A 199 13.23 -2.19 29.19
C GLN A 199 12.24 -1.02 29.11
N THR A 200 12.79 0.19 29.11
CA THR A 200 12.04 1.46 29.24
C THR A 200 10.90 1.61 28.24
N TYR A 201 11.10 1.21 26.98
CA TYR A 201 10.12 1.42 25.92
C TYR A 201 9.24 0.21 25.63
N PHE A 202 9.33 -0.87 26.40
CA PHE A 202 8.56 -2.09 26.17
C PHE A 202 7.07 -1.81 26.04
N GLU A 203 6.47 -1.17 27.05
CA GLU A 203 5.03 -0.87 27.09
C GLU A 203 4.58 0.08 25.97
N ILE A 204 5.46 0.99 25.54
CA ILE A 204 5.16 1.93 24.46
C ILE A 204 5.20 1.20 23.13
N ALA A 205 6.30 0.50 22.82
CA ALA A 205 6.48 -0.24 21.57
C ALA A 205 5.43 -1.34 21.39
N ASN A 206 4.99 -1.99 22.48
CA ASN A 206 3.99 -3.05 22.44
C ASN A 206 2.65 -2.58 21.83
N LYS A 207 2.29 -1.31 21.98
CA LYS A 207 1.07 -0.71 21.41
C LYS A 207 1.09 -0.66 19.88
N PHE A 208 2.27 -0.78 19.27
CA PHE A 208 2.46 -0.70 17.83
C PHE A 208 2.61 -2.07 17.18
N VAL A 209 2.48 -3.17 17.91
CA VAL A 209 2.66 -4.51 17.33
C VAL A 209 1.37 -4.97 16.66
N ASN A 210 1.46 -5.31 15.37
CA ASN A 210 0.37 -5.85 14.55
C ASN A 210 -0.91 -4.98 14.51
N ILE A 211 -0.76 -3.66 14.62
CA ILE A 211 -1.88 -2.73 14.41
C ILE A 211 -2.17 -2.58 12.91
N PRO A 212 -3.33 -2.02 12.51
CA PRO A 212 -3.63 -1.79 11.09
C PRO A 212 -2.54 -0.99 10.38
N ILE A 213 -2.22 -1.35 9.13
CA ILE A 213 -1.10 -0.74 8.38
C ILE A 213 -1.24 0.79 8.28
N GLN A 214 -2.47 1.26 8.09
CA GLN A 214 -2.82 2.68 8.04
C GLN A 214 -2.32 3.46 9.26
N ASN A 215 -2.25 2.83 10.43
CA ASN A 215 -1.90 3.51 11.67
C ASN A 215 -0.40 3.79 11.82
N TYR A 216 0.45 3.21 10.96
CA TYR A 216 1.89 3.49 10.96
C TYR A 216 2.29 4.66 10.07
N ILE A 217 1.37 5.28 9.33
CA ILE A 217 1.75 6.23 8.27
C ILE A 217 2.52 7.44 8.81
N ASP A 218 2.09 8.03 9.92
CA ASP A 218 2.83 9.14 10.54
C ASP A 218 4.16 8.69 11.17
N ILE A 219 4.22 7.46 11.69
CA ILE A 219 5.47 6.86 12.18
C ILE A 219 6.47 6.71 11.03
N ILE A 220 6.04 6.16 9.89
CA ILE A 220 6.87 5.94 8.70
C ILE A 220 7.34 7.28 8.12
N LYS A 221 6.44 8.26 7.98
CA LYS A 221 6.77 9.57 7.41
C LYS A 221 7.79 10.34 8.27
N ASN A 222 7.74 10.18 9.60
CA ASN A 222 8.60 10.91 10.54
C ASN A 222 9.83 10.13 11.04
N ALA A 223 9.94 8.83 10.72
CA ALA A 223 11.09 8.01 11.12
C ALA A 223 12.43 8.60 10.65
N CYS A 224 13.43 8.54 11.53
CA CYS A 224 14.80 8.95 11.20
C CYS A 224 15.57 7.85 10.47
N GLU A 225 15.17 6.58 10.60
CA GLU A 225 15.70 5.43 9.88
C GLU A 225 14.58 4.39 9.64
N ILE A 226 14.62 3.69 8.50
CA ILE A 226 13.59 2.72 8.11
C ILE A 226 14.23 1.40 7.64
N PHE A 227 13.79 0.28 8.21
CA PHE A 227 14.29 -1.06 7.90
C PHE A 227 13.12 -1.99 7.59
N VAL A 228 12.97 -2.39 6.33
CA VAL A 228 11.82 -3.20 5.92
C VAL A 228 12.24 -4.39 5.08
N ILE A 229 11.69 -5.57 5.39
CA ILE A 229 11.70 -6.71 4.48
C ILE A 229 10.80 -6.42 3.29
N ASP A 230 11.18 -6.94 2.11
CA ASP A 230 10.45 -6.82 0.86
C ASP A 230 9.06 -7.50 0.96
N SER A 231 8.05 -6.70 1.32
CA SER A 231 6.69 -7.11 1.72
C SER A 231 5.75 -5.89 1.69
N CYS A 232 4.60 -5.92 2.37
CA CYS A 232 3.60 -4.83 2.30
C CYS A 232 4.14 -3.43 2.65
N PHE A 233 5.01 -3.28 3.65
CA PHE A 233 5.57 -1.98 4.01
C PHE A 233 6.60 -1.45 3.00
N SER A 234 7.30 -2.31 2.25
CA SER A 234 8.18 -1.83 1.16
C SER A 234 7.34 -1.14 0.06
N CYS A 235 6.10 -1.60 -0.17
CA CYS A 235 5.15 -0.97 -1.08
C CYS A 235 4.69 0.44 -0.64
N ILE A 236 4.87 0.82 0.62
CA ILE A 236 4.59 2.17 1.16
C ILE A 236 5.86 3.02 1.16
N VAL A 237 6.94 2.49 1.74
CA VAL A 237 8.19 3.23 1.96
C VAL A 237 8.83 3.63 0.63
N HIS A 238 8.86 2.72 -0.35
CA HIS A 238 9.49 2.98 -1.64
C HIS A 238 8.93 4.19 -2.41
N PRO A 239 7.62 4.27 -2.71
CA PRO A 239 7.08 5.41 -3.45
C PRO A 239 7.22 6.71 -2.67
N LEU A 240 7.03 6.69 -1.34
CA LEU A 240 7.22 7.88 -0.51
C LEU A 240 8.69 8.35 -0.52
N SER A 241 9.65 7.42 -0.50
CA SER A 241 11.08 7.73 -0.60
C SER A 241 11.44 8.40 -1.93
N VAL A 242 11.00 7.82 -3.06
CA VAL A 242 11.25 8.37 -4.41
C VAL A 242 10.68 9.79 -4.56
N LEU A 243 9.56 10.06 -3.90
CA LEU A 243 8.91 11.38 -3.91
C LEU A 243 9.46 12.36 -2.86
N ASN A 244 10.47 11.96 -2.07
CA ASN A 244 10.99 12.73 -0.94
C ASN A 244 9.91 13.13 0.08
N LYS A 245 8.94 12.23 0.33
CA LYS A 245 7.87 12.39 1.33
C LYS A 245 8.20 11.77 2.70
N LEU A 246 9.43 11.29 2.88
CA LEU A 246 9.92 10.73 4.14
C LEU A 246 10.94 11.67 4.78
N ASN A 247 10.97 11.74 6.11
CA ASN A 247 11.94 12.53 6.87
C ASN A 247 13.39 12.00 6.74
N THR A 248 13.56 10.77 6.28
CA THR A 248 14.88 10.11 6.16
C THR A 248 15.20 9.63 4.75
N LYS A 249 16.51 9.52 4.49
CA LYS A 249 17.09 8.80 3.35
C LYS A 249 17.77 7.49 3.76
N LYS A 250 17.88 7.22 5.06
CA LYS A 250 18.46 5.98 5.61
C LYS A 250 17.38 4.89 5.60
N ILE A 251 17.30 4.20 4.46
CA ILE A 251 16.27 3.19 4.21
C ILE A 251 16.95 1.93 3.70
N GLU A 252 16.67 0.80 4.36
CA GLU A 252 17.19 -0.51 3.98
C GLU A 252 16.06 -1.47 3.62
N TYR A 253 16.21 -2.10 2.46
CA TYR A 253 15.28 -3.11 1.95
C TYR A 253 15.93 -4.49 2.00
N TYR A 254 15.33 -5.40 2.76
CA TYR A 254 15.82 -6.77 2.90
C TYR A 254 15.07 -7.73 1.99
N HIS A 255 15.79 -8.60 1.30
CA HIS A 255 15.17 -9.58 0.42
C HIS A 255 14.42 -10.65 1.22
N ARG A 256 13.19 -10.92 0.76
CA ARG A 256 12.35 -12.03 1.20
C ARG A 256 13.02 -13.41 0.99
#